data_AF-A0AAU6Q5V5-F1
#
_entry.id   AF-A0AAU6Q5V5-F1
#
_cell.length_a   1.000
_cell.length_b   1.000
_cell.length_c   1.000
_cell.angle_alpha   90.00
_cell.angle_beta   90.00
_cell.angle_gamma   90.00
#
_symmetry.space_group_name_H-M   'P 1'
#
loop_
_entity.id
_entity.type
_entity.pdbx_description
1 polymer ?
#
loop_
_entity_poly.entity_id
_entity_poly.type
_entity_poly.pdbx_seq_one_letter_code
_entity_poly.pdbx_strand_id
1 'polypeptide(L)'
;MDLASLDKWEEYTQAKEAMFFHTDTADCPWTVVKSDDKKRARLNAMRYVLHRLPYDKKDMGNVGRVDPLIVGRANVVFERGERPVGS
;
A
#
# COMPACT_ATOMS: atom_id res chain seq x y z
N MET A 1 -5.79 -19.02 17.14
CA MET A 1 -6.31 -19.46 15.83
C MET A 1 -7.45 -18.54 15.48
N ASP A 2 -7.23 -17.70 14.46
CA ASP A 2 -8.10 -16.61 14.02
C ASP A 2 -9.15 -17.14 13.01
N LEU A 3 -9.85 -18.21 13.38
CA LEU A 3 -10.67 -18.99 12.44
C LEU A 3 -11.87 -18.21 11.90
N ALA A 4 -12.46 -17.34 12.74
CA ALA A 4 -13.56 -16.46 12.34
C ALA A 4 -13.13 -15.28 11.46
N SER A 5 -11.82 -15.01 11.37
CA SER A 5 -11.24 -13.95 10.53
C SER A 5 -11.05 -14.43 9.09
N LEU A 6 -10.86 -15.74 8.89
CA LEU A 6 -10.76 -16.37 7.56
C LEU A 6 -12.10 -16.34 6.81
N ASP A 7 -13.22 -16.63 7.49
CA ASP A 7 -14.56 -16.59 6.87
C ASP A 7 -14.95 -15.17 6.39
N LYS A 8 -14.39 -14.13 7.03
CA LYS A 8 -14.66 -12.73 6.67
C LYS A 8 -13.63 -12.15 5.71
N TRP A 9 -12.70 -12.97 5.20
CA TRP A 9 -11.68 -12.51 4.25
C TRP A 9 -12.32 -11.85 3.02
N GLU A 10 -13.42 -12.41 2.53
CA GLU A 10 -14.19 -11.85 1.41
C GLU A 10 -14.84 -10.50 1.76
N GLU A 11 -15.46 -10.38 2.93
CA GLU A 11 -16.04 -9.11 3.42
C GLU A 11 -14.98 -8.02 3.60
N TYR A 12 -13.82 -8.36 4.16
CA TYR A 12 -12.71 -7.42 4.32
C TYR A 12 -12.12 -6.99 2.97
N THR A 13 -12.04 -7.91 2.00
CA THR A 13 -11.56 -7.60 0.64
C THR A 13 -12.54 -6.65 -0.04
N GLN A 14 -13.84 -6.95 0.01
CA GLN A 14 -14.87 -6.11 -0.59
C GLN A 14 -14.96 -4.72 0.06
N ALA A 15 -14.82 -4.64 1.39
CA ALA A 15 -14.78 -3.36 2.10
C ALA A 15 -13.53 -2.54 1.74
N LYS A 16 -12.37 -3.18 1.62
CA LYS A 16 -11.10 -2.55 1.19
C LYS A 16 -11.21 -1.98 -0.22
N GLU A 17 -11.76 -2.76 -1.16
CA GLU A 17 -11.98 -2.32 -2.54
C GLU A 17 -12.97 -1.16 -2.61
N ALA A 18 -14.11 -1.25 -1.91
CA ALA A 18 -15.12 -0.19 -1.88
C ALA A 18 -14.57 1.11 -1.30
N MET A 19 -13.74 1.02 -0.25
CA MET A 19 -13.04 2.16 0.36
C MET A 19 -12.08 2.81 -0.64
N PHE A 20 -11.23 2.02 -1.31
CA PHE A 20 -10.33 2.55 -2.32
C PHE A 20 -11.09 3.18 -3.47
N PHE A 21 -12.15 2.54 -3.97
CA PHE A 21 -12.96 3.09 -5.05
C PHE A 21 -13.61 4.44 -4.72
N HIS A 22 -14.11 4.60 -3.50
CA HIS A 22 -14.80 5.84 -3.09
C HIS A 22 -13.87 6.94 -2.61
N THR A 23 -12.69 6.61 -2.07
CA THR A 23 -11.84 7.58 -1.37
C THR A 23 -10.45 7.78 -1.98
N ASP A 24 -10.04 6.96 -2.96
CA ASP A 24 -8.81 7.17 -3.73
C ASP A 24 -9.01 8.34 -4.70
N THR A 25 -8.73 9.54 -4.22
CA THR A 25 -8.79 10.77 -5.01
C THR A 25 -7.39 11.17 -5.48
N ALA A 26 -7.31 11.90 -6.60
CA ALA A 26 -6.03 12.36 -7.15
C ALA A 26 -5.22 13.21 -6.14
N ASP A 27 -5.92 13.98 -5.31
CA ASP A 27 -5.35 14.83 -4.28
C ASP A 27 -4.87 14.04 -3.04
N CYS A 28 -5.56 12.93 -2.73
CA CYS A 28 -5.32 12.09 -1.55
C CYS A 28 -5.25 10.59 -1.91
N PRO A 29 -4.19 10.15 -2.61
CA PRO A 29 -4.14 8.78 -3.12
C PRO A 29 -3.80 7.76 -2.01
N TRP A 30 -4.48 6.62 -2.01
CA TRP A 30 -4.16 5.49 -1.15
C TRP A 30 -2.87 4.80 -1.61
N THR A 31 -1.96 4.58 -0.66
CA THR A 31 -0.69 3.89 -0.88
C THR A 31 -0.69 2.55 -0.15
N VAL A 32 -0.53 1.47 -0.90
CA VAL A 32 -0.49 0.09 -0.40
C VAL A 32 0.96 -0.34 -0.18
N VAL A 33 1.22 -0.95 0.97
CA VAL A 33 2.54 -1.47 1.36
C VAL A 33 2.44 -2.96 1.64
N LYS A 34 3.09 -3.80 0.84
CA LYS A 34 3.12 -5.26 1.04
C LYS A 34 3.92 -5.60 2.29
N SER A 35 3.30 -6.31 3.23
CA SER A 35 3.85 -6.56 4.57
C SER A 35 4.39 -7.97 4.81
N ASP A 36 4.52 -8.81 3.78
CA ASP A 36 5.05 -10.19 3.90
C ASP A 36 6.43 -10.21 4.57
N ASP A 37 7.33 -9.32 4.15
CA ASP A 37 8.56 -9.01 4.88
C ASP A 37 8.35 -7.74 5.71
N LYS A 38 8.01 -7.94 6.99
CA LYS A 38 7.76 -6.86 7.96
C LYS A 38 8.92 -5.87 8.07
N LYS A 39 10.18 -6.30 7.92
CA LYS A 39 11.35 -5.42 8.02
C LYS A 39 11.42 -4.51 6.80
N ARG A 40 11.27 -5.08 5.60
CA ARG A 40 11.27 -4.32 4.35
C ARG A 40 10.05 -3.40 4.24
N ALA A 41 8.89 -3.83 4.71
CA ALA A 41 7.67 -3.02 4.69
C ALA A 41 7.82 -1.74 5.53
N ARG A 42 8.34 -1.86 6.76
CA ARG A 42 8.57 -0.71 7.65
C ARG A 42 9.57 0.28 7.07
N LEU A 43 10.68 -0.21 6.54
CA LEU A 43 11.70 0.63 5.90
C LEU A 43 11.13 1.38 4.69
N ASN A 44 10.39 0.68 3.83
CA ASN A 44 9.82 1.32 2.65
C ASN A 44 8.69 2.29 2.97
N ALA A 45 7.87 2.02 4.00
CA ALA A 45 6.86 2.97 4.46
C ALA A 45 7.48 4.29 4.94
N MET A 46 8.55 4.22 5.76
CA MET A 46 9.28 5.42 6.19
C MET A 46 9.91 6.15 5.01
N ARG A 47 10.57 5.41 4.10
CA ARG A 47 11.14 6.00 2.88
C ARG A 47 10.08 6.71 2.05
N TYR A 48 8.90 6.12 1.88
CA TYR A 48 7.82 6.72 1.10
C TYR A 48 7.38 8.08 1.67
N VAL A 49 7.20 8.17 2.99
CA VAL A 49 6.84 9.42 3.67
C VAL A 49 7.95 10.47 3.52
N LEU A 50 9.21 10.07 3.77
CA LEU A 50 10.37 10.96 3.62
C LEU A 50 10.56 11.45 2.17
N HIS A 51 10.26 10.60 1.18
CA HIS A 51 10.30 10.99 -0.23
C HIS A 51 9.22 12.02 -0.58
N ARG A 52 8.02 11.89 0.00
CA ARG A 52 6.86 12.74 -0.32
C ARG A 52 6.83 14.08 0.41
N LEU A 53 7.39 14.15 1.62
CA LEU A 53 7.43 15.40 2.38
C LEU A 53 8.64 16.27 1.97
N PRO A 54 8.44 17.58 1.73
CA PRO A 54 9.54 18.53 1.68
C PRO A 54 9.98 18.86 3.11
N TYR A 55 11.25 18.64 3.44
CA TYR A 55 11.83 19.01 4.73
C TYR A 55 13.29 19.46 4.55
N ASP A 56 13.75 20.34 5.43
CA ASP A 56 15.10 20.89 5.36
C ASP A 56 16.16 19.81 5.62
N LYS A 57 17.30 19.91 4.94
CA LYS A 57 18.42 18.95 5.01
C LYS A 57 18.06 17.52 4.60
N LYS A 58 17.10 17.35 3.69
CA LYS A 58 16.76 16.07 3.08
C LYS A 58 17.96 15.51 2.31
N ASP A 59 18.50 14.41 2.81
CA ASP A 59 19.58 13.65 2.17
C ASP A 59 19.02 12.38 1.50
N MET A 60 18.89 12.45 0.17
CA MET A 60 18.39 11.33 -0.64
C MET A 60 19.34 10.12 -0.65
N GLY A 61 20.64 10.32 -0.36
CA GLY A 61 21.61 9.24 -0.22
C GLY A 61 21.33 8.39 1.03
N ASN A 62 20.94 9.03 2.13
CA ASN A 62 20.61 8.34 3.39
C ASN A 62 19.20 7.71 3.39
N VAL A 63 18.22 8.36 2.75
CA VAL A 63 16.86 7.79 2.66
C VAL A 63 16.86 6.52 1.80
N GLY A 64 17.61 6.51 0.70
CA GLY A 64 17.65 5.40 -0.24
C GLY A 64 16.38 5.29 -1.12
N ARG A 65 16.34 4.30 -2.00
CA ARG A 65 15.22 4.10 -2.95
C ARG A 65 14.06 3.35 -2.28
N VAL A 66 12.84 3.78 -2.60
CA VAL A 66 11.61 3.02 -2.30
C VAL A 66 11.52 1.86 -3.30
N ASP A 67 11.24 0.67 -2.79
CA ASP A 67 11.02 -0.53 -3.61
C ASP A 67 9.59 -0.51 -4.20
N PRO A 68 9.42 -0.36 -5.53
CA PRO A 68 8.11 -0.30 -6.16
C PRO A 68 7.34 -1.63 -6.12
N LEU A 69 8.02 -2.75 -5.81
CA LEU A 69 7.36 -4.04 -5.63
C LEU A 69 6.70 -4.17 -4.25
N ILE A 70 7.13 -3.33 -3.30
CA ILE A 70 6.65 -3.30 -1.91
C ILE A 70 5.66 -2.16 -1.71
N VAL A 71 5.91 -0.98 -2.29
CA VAL A 71 5.06 0.20 -2.14
C VAL A 71 4.52 0.63 -3.50
N GLY A 72 3.20 0.78 -3.60
CA GLY A 72 2.55 1.32 -4.80
C GLY A 72 1.17 1.89 -4.49
N ARG A 73 0.53 2.46 -5.52
CA ARG A 73 -0.83 3.00 -5.37
C ARG A 73 -1.86 1.87 -5.30
N ALA A 74 -2.95 2.11 -4.58
CA ALA A 74 -4.06 1.16 -4.49
C ALA A 74 -4.60 0.74 -5.86
N ASN A 75 -4.64 1.66 -6.83
CA ASN A 75 -5.10 1.37 -8.19
C ASN A 75 -4.11 0.55 -9.06
N VAL A 76 -2.85 0.37 -8.64
CA VAL A 76 -1.82 -0.38 -9.40
C VAL A 76 -1.41 -1.66 -8.68
N VAL A 77 -1.52 -1.70 -7.35
CA VAL A 77 -1.09 -2.85 -6.53
C VAL A 77 -2.25 -3.81 -6.38
N PHE A 78 -2.40 -4.70 -7.35
CA PHE A 78 -3.21 -5.92 -7.19
C PHE A 78 -2.42 -6.94 -6.36
N GLU A 79 -3.05 -7.52 -5.34
CA GLU A 79 -2.49 -8.73 -4.73
C GLU A 79 -2.48 -9.85 -5.78
N ARG A 80 -1.46 -10.72 -5.73
CA ARG A 80 -1.27 -11.79 -6.72
C ARG A 80 -2.43 -12.78 -6.59
N GLY A 81 -3.54 -12.53 -7.28
CA GLY A 81 -4.80 -13.28 -7.17
C GLY A 81 -6.06 -12.46 -7.43
N GLU A 82 -6.03 -11.13 -7.25
CA GLU A 82 -7.13 -10.23 -7.58
C GLU A 82 -7.18 -9.99 -9.10
N ARG A 83 -8.28 -10.33 -9.76
CA ARG A 83 -8.54 -9.99 -11.16
C ARG A 83 -9.23 -8.63 -11.21
N PRO A 84 -8.93 -7.76 -12.18
CA PRO A 84 -9.71 -6.55 -12.39
C PRO A 84 -11.16 -6.95 -12.70
N VAL A 85 -12.11 -6.49 -11.89
CA VAL A 85 -13.53 -6.59 -12.22
C VAL A 85 -13.81 -5.52 -13.27
N GLY A 86 -13.71 -5.91 -14.55
CA GLY A 86 -14.06 -5.02 -15.67
C GLY A 86 -13.28 -5.31 -16.94
N SER A 87 -13.78 -6.23 -17.74
CA SER A 87 -13.79 -6.12 -19.20
C SER A 87 -15.14 -6.57 -19.74
#